data_AF-A0AAV0WPP9-F1
#
_entry.id   AF-A0AAV0WPP9-F1
#
_cell.length_a   1.000
_cell.length_b   1.000
_cell.length_c   1.000
_cell.angle_alpha   90.00
_cell.angle_beta   90.00
_cell.angle_gamma   90.00
#
_symmetry.space_group_name_H-M   'P 1'
#
loop_
_entity.id
_entity.type
_entity.pdbx_description
1 polymer ?
#
loop_
_entity_poly.entity_id
_entity_poly.type
_entity_poly.pdbx_seq_one_letter_code
_entity_poly.pdbx_strand_id
1 'polypeptide(L)' 'MTTLKRKRLSLREKVDILNYRKNIGNVGIRALAEKFQVGKTQIADIVSNTEEIYKAWVENGNEEGKT' A
#
# COMPACT_ATOMS: atom_id res chain seq x y z
N MET A 1 1.00 2.88 -26.46
CA MET A 1 0.91 2.50 -25.03
C MET A 1 1.82 3.43 -24.25
N THR A 2 1.26 4.36 -23.48
CA THR A 2 2.07 5.28 -22.67
C THR A 2 2.72 4.48 -21.54
N THR A 3 4.04 4.37 -21.56
CA THR A 3 4.80 3.81 -20.45
C THR A 3 4.71 4.77 -19.28
N LEU A 4 3.66 4.65 -18.46
CA LEU A 4 3.54 5.36 -17.19
C LEU A 4 4.77 5.03 -16.35
N LYS A 5 5.60 6.04 -16.10
CA LYS A 5 6.82 5.94 -15.28
C LYS A 5 6.39 5.34 -13.94
N ARG A 6 6.96 4.20 -13.55
CA ARG A 6 6.54 3.48 -12.32
C ARG A 6 6.69 4.41 -11.12
N LYS A 7 5.56 4.75 -10.47
CA LYS A 7 5.57 5.59 -9.26
C LYS A 7 6.28 4.82 -8.14
N ARG A 8 7.32 5.42 -7.55
CA ARG A 8 7.89 4.90 -6.29
C ARG A 8 7.00 5.35 -5.15
N LEU A 9 6.39 4.39 -4.47
CA LEU A 9 5.54 4.65 -3.32
C LEU A 9 6.40 4.84 -2.07
N SER A 10 6.08 5.89 -1.32
CA SER A 10 6.58 6.11 0.04
C SER A 10 5.99 5.09 1.02
N LEU A 11 6.60 4.94 2.20
CA LEU A 11 6.10 4.03 3.23
C LEU A 11 4.66 4.38 3.65
N ARG A 12 4.36 5.67 3.78
CA ARG A 12 3.00 6.17 4.08
C ARG A 12 1.99 5.73 3.03
N GLU A 13 2.29 5.91 1.74
CA GLU A 13 1.37 5.50 0.67
C GLU A 13 1.15 3.98 0.65
N LYS A 14 2.15 3.19 1.01
CA LYS A 14 1.99 1.73 1.14
C LYS A 14 1.03 1.39 2.28
N VAL A 15 1.16 2.05 3.42
CA VAL A 15 0.25 1.88 4.58
C VAL A 15 -1.16 2.34 4.23
N ASP A 16 -1.32 3.45 3.52
CA ASP A 16 -2.63 3.95 3.07
C ASP A 16 -3.35 2.93 2.16
N ILE A 17 -2.62 2.25 1.27
CA ILE A 17 -3.18 1.18 0.42
C ILE A 17 -3.67 0.00 1.28
N LEU A 18 -2.90 -0.40 2.30
CA LEU A 18 -3.23 -1.49 3.21
C LEU A 18 -4.43 -1.13 4.10
N ASN A 19 -4.45 0.07 4.67
CA ASN A 19 -5.55 0.60 5.47
C ASN A 19 -6.83 0.73 4.63
N TYR A 20 -6.74 1.23 3.41
CA TYR A 20 -7.87 1.30 2.48
C TYR A 20 -8.46 -0.08 2.19
N ARG A 21 -7.59 -1.07 1.91
CA ARG A 21 -8.00 -2.46 1.73
C ARG A 21 -8.67 -3.01 2.99
N LYS A 22 -8.08 -2.79 4.17
CA LYS A 22 -8.65 -3.24 5.45
C LYS A 22 -10.03 -2.64 5.73
N ASN A 23 -10.23 -1.35 5.43
CA ASN A 23 -11.48 -0.63 5.72
C ASN A 23 -12.62 -0.95 4.75
N ILE A 24 -12.32 -1.24 3.48
CA ILE A 24 -13.34 -1.52 2.45
C ILE A 24 -13.60 -3.01 2.28
N GLY A 25 -12.72 -3.88 2.80
CA GLY A 25 -12.83 -5.33 2.72
C GLY A 25 -11.98 -5.93 1.61
N ASN A 26 -12.44 -7.02 1.00
CA ASN A 26 -11.65 -7.78 0.02
C ASN A 26 -11.56 -7.09 -1.36
N VAL A 27 -10.94 -5.92 -1.40
CA VAL A 27 -10.61 -5.21 -2.63
C VAL A 27 -9.49 -5.98 -3.34
N GLY A 28 -9.76 -6.37 -4.59
CA GLY A 28 -8.78 -7.07 -5.42
C GLY A 28 -7.61 -6.18 -5.86
N ILE A 29 -6.48 -6.81 -6.17
CA ILE A 29 -5.24 -6.15 -6.62
C ILE A 29 -5.49 -5.19 -7.80
N ARG A 30 -6.37 -5.57 -8.73
CA ARG A 30 -6.70 -4.76 -9.90
C ARG A 30 -7.38 -3.44 -9.54
N ALA A 31 -8.36 -3.48 -8.64
CA ALA A 31 -9.08 -2.29 -8.20
C ALA A 31 -8.17 -1.34 -7.41
N LEU A 32 -7.25 -1.88 -6.60
CA LEU A 32 -6.23 -1.07 -5.90
C LEU A 32 -5.25 -0.43 -6.90
N ALA A 33 -4.77 -1.19 -7.88
CA ALA A 33 -3.85 -0.68 -8.90
C ALA A 33 -4.46 0.48 -9.70
N GLU A 34 -5.73 0.36 -10.10
CA GLU A 34 -6.46 1.40 -10.82
C GLU A 34 -6.73 2.62 -9.93
N LYS A 35 -7.16 2.42 -8.69
CA LYS A 35 -7.47 3.52 -7.75
C LYS A 35 -6.24 4.35 -7.37
N PHE A 36 -5.13 3.68 -7.06
CA PHE A 36 -3.90 4.35 -6.63
C PHE A 36 -2.97 4.71 -7.80
N GLN A 37 -3.36 4.34 -9.04
CA GLN A 37 -2.55 4.48 -10.25
C GLN A 37 -1.16 3.86 -10.10
N VAL A 38 -1.11 2.66 -9.52
CA VAL A 38 0.11 1.90 -9.24
C VAL A 38 0.13 0.64 -10.09
N GLY A 39 1.32 0.13 -10.44
CA GLY A 39 1.44 -1.15 -11.11
C GLY A 39 0.87 -2.31 -10.27
N LYS A 40 0.20 -3.26 -10.92
CA LYS A 40 -0.38 -4.45 -10.28
C LYS A 40 0.64 -5.25 -9.47
N THR A 41 1.86 -5.40 -10.00
CA THR A 41 2.97 -6.08 -9.32
C THR A 41 3.37 -5.37 -8.04
N GLN A 42 3.40 -4.03 -8.02
CA GLN A 42 3.72 -3.29 -6.80
C GLN A 42 2.63 -3.45 -5.73
N ILE A 43 1.35 -3.47 -6.14
CA ILE A 43 0.25 -3.76 -5.21
C ILE A 43 0.36 -5.19 -4.68
N ALA A 44 0.66 -6.17 -5.54
CA ALA A 44 0.88 -7.55 -5.11
C ALA A 44 2.01 -7.65 -4.08
N ASP A 45 3.16 -7.03 -4.35
CA ASP A 45 4.29 -6.94 -3.41
C ASP A 45 3.89 -6.28 -2.08
N ILE A 46 3.13 -5.18 -2.13
CA ILE A 46 2.68 -4.48 -0.91
C ILE A 46 1.75 -5.37 -0.08
N VAL A 47 0.83 -6.06 -0.73
CA VAL A 47 -0.11 -6.97 -0.05
C VAL A 47 0.61 -8.20 0.50
N SER A 48 1.60 -8.74 -0.20
CA SER A 48 2.41 -9.86 0.30
C SER A 48 3.32 -9.45 1.47
N ASN A 49 3.86 -8.22 1.45
CA ASN A 49 4.75 -7.70 2.49
C ASN A 49 4.01 -6.84 3.53
N THR A 50 2.72 -7.13 3.78
CA THR A 50 1.87 -6.32 4.67
C THR A 50 2.48 -6.17 6.07
N GLU A 51 2.93 -7.27 6.68
CA GLU A 51 3.48 -7.26 8.03
C GLU A 51 4.78 -6.45 8.14
N GLU A 52 5.69 -6.61 7.17
CA GLU A 52 6.94 -5.86 7.13
C GLU A 52 6.70 -4.35 6.95
N ILE A 53 5.72 -3.97 6.13
CA ILE A 53 5.37 -2.56 5.90
C ILE A 53 4.81 -1.94 7.18
N TYR A 54 3.93 -2.63 7.90
CA TYR A 54 3.43 -2.15 9.19
C TYR A 54 4.52 -2.09 10.26
N LYS A 55 5.41 -3.09 10.31
CA LYS A 55 6.56 -3.09 11.21
C LYS A 55 7.47 -1.88 10.96
N ALA A 56 7.83 -1.64 9.69
CA ALA A 56 8.62 -0.48 9.30
C ALA A 56 7.89 0.85 9.60
N TRP A 57 6.56 0.88 9.53
CA TRP A 57 5.77 2.07 9.88
C TRP A 57 5.87 2.39 11.38
N VAL A 58 5.70 1.38 12.23
CA VAL A 58 5.84 1.51 13.70
C VAL A 58 7.28 1.86 14.09
N GLU A 59 8.28 1.20 13.50
CA GLU A 59 9.70 1.49 13.76
C GLU A 59 10.14 2.91 13.36
N ASN A 60 9.46 3.50 12.37
CA ASN A 60 9.67 4.92 12.00
C ASN A 60 9.03 5.91 12.99
N GLY A 61 8.49 5.45 14.13
CA GLY A 61 7.85 6.29 15.13
C GLY A 61 6.48 6.81 14.69
N ASN A 62 5.92 6.29 13.59
CA ASN A 62 4.54 6.56 13.18
C ASN A 62 3.62 5.57 13.90
N GLU A 63 3.67 5.54 15.23
CA GLU A 63 2.62 4.89 16.01
C GLU A 63 1.32 5.65 15.71
N GLU A 64 0.43 5.06 14.89
CA GLU A 64 -0.98 5.43 14.94
C GLU A 64 -1.41 5.19 16.39
N GLY A 65 -1.71 6.29 17.07
CA GLY A 65 -1.87 6.39 18.51
C GLY A 65 -2.52 5.17 19.15
N LYS A 66 -1.74 4.46 19.95
CA LYS A 66 -2.27 3.88 21.18
C LYS A 66 -2.32 5.02 22.20
N THR A 67 -3.39 5.81 22.15
CA THR A 67 -3.83 6.62 23.28
C THR A 67 -5.24 6.23 23.63
#